data_AF-A0A8C1SJJ3-F1
#
_entry.id   AF-A0A8C1SJJ3-F1
#
_cell.length_a   1.000
_cell.length_b   1.000
_cell.length_c   1.000
_cell.angle_alpha   90.00
_cell.angle_beta   90.00
_cell.angle_gamma   90.00
#
_symmetry.space_group_name_H-M   'P 1'
#
loop_
_entity.id
_entity.type
_entity.pdbx_description
1 polymer ?
#
loop_
_entity_poly.entity_id
_entity_poly.type
_entity_poly.pdbx_seq_one_letter_code
_entity_poly.pdbx_strand_id
1 'polypeptide(L)'
;IGLERVKIIASDNLWEPISSVVTADKELQDAVEILGVHYPGTNTLPEALKTGKKLWSSEDYSTFNDNVGGGCWARILNQNYVNGKMTATICWNLVSSYYGDLPFGRDGLMTAKEPWSGNYVVESPIWITAHTTQFTEPGWTYLQTVGHFTHGGSYVALTDERGNLTIITETMTHDHSVCIRPPLPSYDVTAQNVTFHLKGTFASISELQVWHSKFDFKTNKSVLFQNIKPIKVTEGSFSIELDVDEVYTFTTVRNGQRGSYPDPPPSAPFPKSYKDDFDVSEHPYFSEAPNFADQTGVFEYFTNQTDPGPHVSTLRQVVTQRPVTWVADADQTISVIGDYQWQDLMVSCDIYMESVHTGGVFIAVRVNKGGGVVRSTRGVFLWVYADGTYKVTNDLNGMTVLAEGLSGTRARVWYTLTLTVKVC
;
A
#
# COMPACT_ATOMS: atom_id res chain seq x y z
N ILE A 1 28.86 -18.87 1.88
CA ILE A 1 27.74 -18.14 2.51
C ILE A 1 26.48 -18.81 1.97
N GLY A 2 25.77 -19.58 2.81
CA GLY A 2 24.74 -20.55 2.37
C GLY A 2 23.37 -19.95 2.00
N LEU A 3 23.34 -18.86 1.23
CA LEU A 3 22.11 -18.18 0.77
C LEU A 3 22.00 -18.15 -0.76
N GLU A 4 22.63 -19.10 -1.46
CA GLU A 4 22.73 -19.14 -2.92
C GLU A 4 21.37 -19.22 -3.64
N ARG A 5 20.31 -19.64 -2.92
CA ARG A 5 18.93 -19.65 -3.42
C ARG A 5 18.28 -18.26 -3.48
N VAL A 6 18.79 -17.28 -2.72
CA VAL A 6 18.24 -15.92 -2.68
C VAL A 6 18.66 -15.19 -3.94
N LYS A 7 17.69 -14.55 -4.61
CA LYS A 7 17.90 -13.82 -5.86
C LYS A 7 17.85 -12.32 -5.63
N ILE A 8 18.58 -11.57 -6.44
CA ILE A 8 18.65 -10.10 -6.36
C ILE A 8 17.76 -9.50 -7.44
N ILE A 9 16.87 -8.62 -7.01
CA ILE A 9 16.15 -7.67 -7.87
C ILE A 9 16.86 -6.32 -7.78
N ALA A 10 16.99 -5.61 -8.90
CA ALA A 10 17.56 -4.27 -8.93
C ALA A 10 16.85 -3.39 -9.99
N SER A 11 16.76 -2.08 -9.84
CA SER A 11 17.22 -1.27 -8.69
C SER A 11 16.07 -0.69 -7.87
N ASP A 12 14.83 -1.16 -8.08
CA ASP A 12 13.62 -0.60 -7.45
C ASP A 12 13.54 0.93 -7.66
N ASN A 13 13.69 1.32 -8.92
CA ASN A 13 13.67 2.72 -9.35
C ASN A 13 13.24 2.79 -10.83
N LEU A 14 13.86 3.62 -11.66
CA LEU A 14 13.60 3.66 -13.09
C LEU A 14 14.36 2.56 -13.85
N TRP A 15 13.98 2.34 -15.11
CA TRP A 15 14.67 1.41 -16.00
C TRP A 15 16.15 1.74 -16.24
N GLU A 16 16.52 3.02 -16.14
CA GLU A 16 17.91 3.46 -16.19
C GLU A 16 18.32 4.09 -14.85
N PRO A 17 19.58 3.91 -14.44
CA PRO A 17 20.71 3.38 -15.22
C PRO A 17 20.85 1.84 -15.22
N ILE A 18 19.97 1.10 -14.52
CA ILE A 18 20.19 -0.33 -14.25
C ILE A 18 20.27 -1.18 -15.53
N SER A 19 19.43 -0.89 -16.54
CA SER A 19 19.41 -1.64 -17.80
C SER A 19 20.73 -1.53 -18.57
N SER A 20 21.29 -0.31 -18.63
CA SER A 20 22.55 -0.06 -19.30
C SER A 20 23.74 -0.68 -18.55
N VAL A 21 23.81 -0.53 -17.22
CA VAL A 21 24.97 -1.02 -16.45
C VAL A 21 25.00 -2.54 -16.34
N VAL A 22 23.84 -3.21 -16.23
CA VAL A 22 23.74 -4.68 -16.24
C VAL A 22 24.19 -5.26 -17.59
N THR A 23 23.99 -4.55 -18.68
CA THR A 23 24.47 -4.98 -20.00
C THR A 23 25.97 -4.79 -20.15
N ALA A 24 26.53 -3.76 -19.52
CA ALA A 24 27.95 -3.40 -19.64
C ALA A 24 28.88 -4.19 -18.71
N ASP A 25 28.35 -4.75 -17.62
CA ASP A 25 29.12 -5.44 -16.58
C ASP A 25 28.65 -6.88 -16.38
N LYS A 26 29.51 -7.85 -16.73
CA LYS A 26 29.19 -9.28 -16.65
C LYS A 26 29.01 -9.77 -15.21
N GLU A 27 29.79 -9.24 -14.26
CA GLU A 27 29.69 -9.64 -12.85
C GLU A 27 28.37 -9.16 -12.26
N LEU A 28 27.98 -7.92 -12.58
CA LEU A 28 26.66 -7.40 -12.20
C LEU A 28 25.53 -8.15 -12.90
N GLN A 29 25.69 -8.48 -14.18
CA GLN A 29 24.73 -9.29 -14.93
C GLN A 29 24.51 -10.65 -14.26
N ASP A 30 25.55 -11.31 -13.78
CA ASP A 30 25.43 -12.62 -13.14
C ASP A 30 24.79 -12.53 -11.74
N ALA A 31 25.01 -11.42 -11.04
CA ALA A 31 24.43 -11.19 -9.71
C ALA A 31 22.94 -10.84 -9.74
N VAL A 32 22.49 -10.03 -10.72
CA VAL A 32 21.11 -9.55 -10.82
C VAL A 32 20.24 -10.54 -11.57
N GLU A 33 19.18 -11.04 -10.92
CA GLU A 33 18.22 -11.96 -11.53
C GLU A 33 17.07 -11.21 -12.24
N ILE A 34 16.63 -10.10 -11.66
CA ILE A 34 15.40 -9.38 -12.04
C ILE A 34 15.68 -7.88 -12.14
N LEU A 35 15.18 -7.24 -13.20
CA LEU A 35 15.10 -5.79 -13.29
C LEU A 35 13.73 -5.33 -12.76
N GLY A 36 13.73 -4.76 -11.55
CA GLY A 36 12.55 -4.22 -10.87
C GLY A 36 12.50 -2.70 -10.99
N VAL A 37 11.36 -2.19 -11.47
CA VAL A 37 11.13 -0.76 -11.62
C VAL A 37 9.81 -0.31 -11.02
N HIS A 38 9.71 0.99 -10.75
CA HIS A 38 8.55 1.62 -10.13
C HIS A 38 7.75 2.44 -11.14
N TYR A 39 6.42 2.33 -11.09
CA TYR A 39 5.45 3.11 -11.88
C TYR A 39 5.81 3.25 -13.38
N PRO A 40 6.06 2.15 -14.11
CA PRO A 40 6.56 2.17 -15.49
C PRO A 40 5.54 2.68 -16.52
N GLY A 41 4.28 2.90 -16.12
CA GLY A 41 3.21 3.28 -17.04
C GLY A 41 2.99 2.24 -18.14
N THR A 42 3.10 0.95 -17.79
CA THR A 42 3.04 -0.21 -18.70
C THR A 42 4.20 -0.38 -19.67
N ASN A 43 5.11 0.60 -19.79
CA ASN A 43 6.14 0.58 -20.80
C ASN A 43 7.48 0.04 -20.27
N THR A 44 8.27 -0.53 -21.18
CA THR A 44 9.68 -0.85 -20.97
C THR A 44 10.54 -0.11 -22.00
N LEU A 45 11.86 -0.27 -21.94
CA LEU A 45 12.79 0.27 -22.92
C LEU A 45 13.60 -0.84 -23.62
N PRO A 46 14.10 -0.60 -24.84
CA PRO A 46 14.79 -1.64 -25.62
C PRO A 46 16.01 -2.24 -24.93
N GLU A 47 16.78 -1.46 -24.17
CA GLU A 47 17.96 -1.91 -23.44
C GLU A 47 17.58 -2.90 -22.33
N ALA A 48 16.48 -2.68 -21.61
CA ALA A 48 15.95 -3.60 -20.60
C ALA A 48 15.61 -4.96 -21.23
N LEU A 49 14.98 -4.96 -22.41
CA LEU A 49 14.65 -6.18 -23.16
C LEU A 49 15.91 -6.93 -23.63
N LYS A 50 16.95 -6.21 -24.07
CA LYS A 50 18.23 -6.81 -24.52
C LYS A 50 18.96 -7.55 -23.39
N THR A 51 18.71 -7.20 -22.13
CA THR A 51 19.35 -7.88 -20.98
C THR A 51 18.96 -9.36 -20.85
N GLY A 52 17.81 -9.75 -21.40
CA GLY A 52 17.23 -11.09 -21.23
C GLY A 52 16.80 -11.42 -19.79
N LYS A 53 16.81 -10.44 -18.89
CA LYS A 53 16.37 -10.60 -17.49
C LYS A 53 14.85 -10.61 -17.40
N LYS A 54 14.34 -11.12 -16.28
CA LYS A 54 12.92 -10.91 -15.92
C LYS A 54 12.73 -9.43 -15.62
N LEU A 55 11.64 -8.88 -16.15
CA LEU A 55 11.26 -7.48 -15.95
C LEU A 55 10.02 -7.45 -15.06
N TRP A 56 10.06 -6.71 -13.95
CA TRP A 56 8.93 -6.57 -13.02
C TRP A 56 8.58 -5.10 -12.82
N SER A 57 7.28 -4.79 -12.78
CA SER A 57 6.81 -3.58 -12.10
C SER A 57 6.83 -3.90 -10.60
N SER A 58 7.96 -3.65 -9.94
CA SER A 58 8.20 -4.04 -8.55
C SER A 58 7.52 -3.11 -7.54
N GLU A 59 7.03 -1.96 -8.00
CA GLU A 59 6.10 -1.09 -7.28
C GLU A 59 5.18 -0.38 -8.28
N ASP A 60 3.87 -0.54 -8.11
CA ASP A 60 2.85 0.06 -8.97
C ASP A 60 1.58 0.36 -8.16
N TYR A 61 0.50 0.78 -8.82
CA TYR A 61 -0.79 1.15 -8.22
C TYR A 61 -0.75 2.48 -7.45
N SER A 62 -0.52 2.49 -6.14
CA SER A 62 -0.49 3.68 -5.27
C SER A 62 -1.65 4.65 -5.50
N THR A 63 -2.83 4.11 -5.81
CA THR A 63 -4.01 4.90 -6.20
C THR A 63 -5.15 4.60 -5.24
N PHE A 64 -5.97 5.60 -4.96
CA PHE A 64 -7.12 5.47 -4.06
C PHE A 64 -8.01 4.29 -4.45
N ASN A 65 -8.40 3.48 -3.47
CA ASN A 65 -8.99 2.17 -3.70
C ASN A 65 -10.48 2.13 -4.00
N ASP A 66 -11.00 3.17 -4.66
CA ASP A 66 -12.34 3.19 -5.20
C ASP A 66 -12.46 2.41 -6.52
N ASN A 67 -13.53 2.63 -7.28
CA ASN A 67 -13.71 2.00 -8.58
C ASN A 67 -12.72 2.52 -9.65
N VAL A 68 -12.23 3.76 -9.55
CA VAL A 68 -11.20 4.29 -10.44
C VAL A 68 -9.87 3.61 -10.16
N GLY A 69 -9.51 3.43 -8.88
CA GLY A 69 -8.37 2.61 -8.48
C GLY A 69 -8.49 1.17 -8.98
N GLY A 70 -9.66 0.55 -8.81
CA GLY A 70 -9.95 -0.77 -9.37
C GLY A 70 -9.72 -0.86 -10.88
N GLY A 71 -10.18 0.16 -11.63
CA GLY A 71 -9.95 0.24 -13.06
C GLY A 71 -8.48 0.43 -13.44
N CYS A 72 -7.75 1.30 -12.72
CA CYS A 72 -6.30 1.45 -12.86
C CYS A 72 -5.61 0.10 -12.70
N TRP A 73 -5.92 -0.63 -11.63
CA TRP A 73 -5.32 -1.93 -11.32
C TRP A 73 -5.65 -2.98 -12.39
N ALA A 74 -6.90 -3.03 -12.85
CA ALA A 74 -7.34 -3.98 -13.90
C ALA A 74 -6.57 -3.77 -15.20
N ARG A 75 -6.42 -2.51 -15.61
CA ARG A 75 -5.71 -2.12 -16.82
C ARG A 75 -4.23 -2.50 -16.76
N ILE A 76 -3.53 -2.09 -15.70
CA ILE A 76 -2.07 -2.27 -15.64
C ILE A 76 -1.66 -3.74 -15.41
N LEU A 77 -2.48 -4.55 -14.73
CA LEU A 77 -2.22 -5.98 -14.57
C LEU A 77 -2.08 -6.71 -15.92
N ASN A 78 -2.92 -6.37 -16.90
CA ASN A 78 -2.78 -6.90 -18.27
C ASN A 78 -1.66 -6.18 -19.02
N GLN A 79 -1.72 -4.84 -19.05
CA GLN A 79 -0.93 -4.05 -19.99
C GLN A 79 0.55 -3.98 -19.63
N ASN A 80 0.94 -4.20 -18.38
CA ASN A 80 2.35 -4.32 -17.99
C ASN A 80 3.05 -5.47 -18.75
N TYR A 81 2.37 -6.59 -18.97
CA TYR A 81 2.91 -7.67 -19.81
C TYR A 81 2.77 -7.37 -21.31
N VAL A 82 1.59 -6.91 -21.75
CA VAL A 82 1.31 -6.65 -23.18
C VAL A 82 2.30 -5.65 -23.77
N ASN A 83 2.50 -4.52 -23.08
CA ASN A 83 3.31 -3.39 -23.55
C ASN A 83 4.77 -3.53 -23.13
N GLY A 84 5.01 -3.91 -21.87
CA GLY A 84 6.34 -3.84 -21.24
C GLY A 84 7.04 -5.18 -21.03
N LYS A 85 6.41 -6.30 -21.39
CA LYS A 85 6.91 -7.66 -21.09
C LYS A 85 7.19 -7.91 -19.61
N MET A 86 6.54 -7.14 -18.73
CA MET A 86 6.69 -7.32 -17.29
C MET A 86 5.92 -8.53 -16.82
N THR A 87 6.59 -9.44 -16.12
CA THR A 87 6.05 -10.75 -15.72
C THR A 87 5.55 -10.79 -14.27
N ALA A 88 5.69 -9.68 -13.55
CA ALA A 88 5.03 -9.44 -12.27
C ALA A 88 4.72 -7.95 -12.14
N THR A 89 3.64 -7.65 -11.42
CA THR A 89 3.23 -6.30 -11.01
C THR A 89 2.92 -6.35 -9.53
N ILE A 90 3.58 -5.53 -8.72
CA ILE A 90 3.45 -5.54 -7.25
C ILE A 90 2.80 -4.24 -6.81
N CYS A 91 1.67 -4.36 -6.12
CA CYS A 91 0.88 -3.22 -5.65
C CYS A 91 1.51 -2.59 -4.40
N TRP A 92 1.84 -1.31 -4.46
CA TRP A 92 1.95 -0.49 -3.26
C TRP A 92 0.57 0.15 -2.99
N ASN A 93 -0.10 -0.13 -1.88
CA ASN A 93 0.24 -1.05 -0.80
C ASN A 93 -0.76 -2.20 -0.64
N LEU A 94 -0.42 -3.18 0.22
CA LEU A 94 -1.24 -4.37 0.41
C LEU A 94 -2.62 -4.05 0.98
N VAL A 95 -2.66 -3.29 2.07
CA VAL A 95 -3.87 -2.92 2.81
C VAL A 95 -3.67 -1.56 3.47
N SER A 96 -4.67 -0.69 3.36
CA SER A 96 -4.65 0.60 4.03
C SER A 96 -5.03 0.45 5.50
N SER A 97 -4.03 0.12 6.31
CA SER A 97 -4.10 -0.01 7.77
C SER A 97 -3.27 1.07 8.49
N TYR A 98 -3.38 2.29 7.99
CA TYR A 98 -2.77 3.50 8.54
C TYR A 98 -3.83 4.61 8.56
N TYR A 99 -3.61 5.64 9.39
CA TYR A 99 -4.54 6.76 9.50
C TYR A 99 -4.80 7.41 8.12
N GLY A 100 -6.07 7.63 7.79
CA GLY A 100 -6.47 8.06 6.45
C GLY A 100 -5.96 9.45 6.04
N ASP A 101 -5.60 10.30 7.00
CA ASP A 101 -5.06 11.64 6.77
C ASP A 101 -3.52 11.67 6.65
N LEU A 102 -2.85 10.52 6.80
CA LEU A 102 -1.46 10.38 6.39
C LEU A 102 -1.35 10.36 4.86
N PRO A 103 -0.17 10.68 4.30
CA PRO A 103 0.03 10.65 2.85
C PRO A 103 -0.44 9.33 2.22
N PHE A 104 -1.14 9.43 1.07
CA PHE A 104 -1.66 8.28 0.32
C PHE A 104 -2.70 7.46 1.09
N GLY A 105 -3.55 8.12 1.88
CA GLY A 105 -4.66 7.48 2.59
C GLY A 105 -5.59 6.70 1.67
N ARG A 106 -5.81 5.41 2.00
CA ARG A 106 -6.63 4.46 1.21
C ARG A 106 -6.06 4.07 -0.17
N ASP A 107 -4.74 4.08 -0.33
CA ASP A 107 -4.08 3.64 -1.58
C ASP A 107 -3.61 2.17 -1.53
N GLY A 108 -4.33 1.31 -0.80
CA GLY A 108 -4.07 -0.13 -0.71
C GLY A 108 -5.18 -0.98 -1.32
N LEU A 109 -4.95 -2.27 -1.58
CA LEU A 109 -5.96 -3.11 -2.26
C LEU A 109 -7.30 -3.21 -1.53
N MET A 110 -7.30 -3.04 -0.20
CA MET A 110 -8.49 -2.92 0.65
C MET A 110 -8.23 -1.96 1.81
N THR A 111 -9.28 -1.61 2.56
CA THR A 111 -9.19 -0.66 3.70
C THR A 111 -9.45 -1.38 5.02
N ALA A 112 -8.54 -1.26 6.00
CA ALA A 112 -8.70 -1.80 7.35
C ALA A 112 -7.98 -0.91 8.37
N LYS A 113 -8.46 0.33 8.50
CA LYS A 113 -7.82 1.42 9.27
C LYS A 113 -8.46 1.71 10.63
N GLU A 114 -9.45 0.92 11.04
CA GLU A 114 -10.21 1.14 12.29
C GLU A 114 -10.15 -0.09 13.21
N PRO A 115 -8.97 -0.43 13.77
CA PRO A 115 -8.86 -1.58 14.67
C PRO A 115 -9.76 -1.46 15.92
N TRP A 116 -10.09 -0.23 16.35
CA TRP A 116 -10.98 0.03 17.49
C TRP A 116 -12.45 -0.29 17.22
N SER A 117 -12.91 -0.24 15.96
CA SER A 117 -14.30 -0.59 15.59
C SER A 117 -14.39 -2.02 15.03
N GLY A 118 -13.28 -2.53 14.47
CA GLY A 118 -13.26 -3.77 13.70
C GLY A 118 -13.76 -3.61 12.26
N ASN A 119 -14.06 -2.37 11.83
CA ASN A 119 -14.49 -2.10 10.46
C ASN A 119 -13.35 -2.30 9.46
N TYR A 120 -13.70 -2.93 8.33
CA TYR A 120 -12.88 -2.99 7.13
C TYR A 120 -13.79 -2.92 5.90
N VAL A 121 -13.20 -2.60 4.76
CA VAL A 121 -13.91 -2.54 3.47
C VAL A 121 -13.13 -3.38 2.46
N VAL A 122 -13.79 -4.39 1.88
CA VAL A 122 -13.24 -5.17 0.78
C VAL A 122 -13.51 -4.42 -0.52
N GLU A 123 -12.49 -3.69 -0.96
CA GLU A 123 -12.59 -2.75 -2.08
C GLU A 123 -12.49 -3.45 -3.44
N SER A 124 -12.77 -2.70 -4.50
CA SER A 124 -12.76 -3.24 -5.86
C SER A 124 -11.42 -3.87 -6.31
N PRO A 125 -10.23 -3.36 -5.92
CA PRO A 125 -8.95 -3.94 -6.32
C PRO A 125 -8.72 -5.39 -5.84
N ILE A 126 -9.35 -5.83 -4.73
CA ILE A 126 -9.29 -7.23 -4.29
C ILE A 126 -9.87 -8.16 -5.35
N TRP A 127 -11.05 -7.80 -5.87
CA TRP A 127 -11.76 -8.59 -6.86
C TRP A 127 -11.09 -8.56 -8.23
N ILE A 128 -10.47 -7.43 -8.57
CA ILE A 128 -9.61 -7.33 -9.75
C ILE A 128 -8.36 -8.19 -9.63
N THR A 129 -7.72 -8.21 -8.47
CA THR A 129 -6.58 -9.10 -8.20
C THR A 129 -6.98 -10.58 -8.36
N ALA A 130 -8.20 -10.94 -7.95
CA ALA A 130 -8.72 -12.32 -8.07
C ALA A 130 -8.91 -12.79 -9.52
N HIS A 131 -9.19 -11.89 -10.47
CA HIS A 131 -9.30 -12.22 -11.90
C HIS A 131 -8.01 -12.81 -12.50
N THR A 132 -6.86 -12.52 -11.90
CA THR A 132 -5.56 -13.09 -12.29
C THR A 132 -5.13 -14.18 -11.32
N THR A 133 -5.10 -13.87 -10.02
CA THR A 133 -4.44 -14.71 -9.00
C THR A 133 -5.16 -16.01 -8.68
N GLN A 134 -6.47 -16.13 -8.89
CA GLN A 134 -7.17 -17.41 -8.67
C GLN A 134 -7.00 -18.41 -9.83
N PHE A 135 -6.48 -17.96 -10.97
CA PHE A 135 -6.49 -18.73 -12.22
C PHE A 135 -5.11 -18.80 -12.89
N THR A 136 -4.07 -18.35 -12.19
CA THR A 136 -2.68 -18.37 -12.62
C THR A 136 -1.78 -18.58 -11.39
N GLU A 137 -0.61 -19.15 -11.60
CA GLU A 137 0.39 -19.35 -10.53
C GLU A 137 1.79 -18.98 -11.05
N PRO A 138 2.74 -18.58 -10.19
CA PRO A 138 4.13 -18.47 -10.56
C PRO A 138 4.65 -19.75 -11.22
N GLY A 139 5.20 -19.61 -12.44
CA GLY A 139 5.63 -20.74 -13.27
C GLY A 139 4.72 -21.02 -14.47
N TRP A 140 3.53 -20.40 -14.54
CA TRP A 140 2.74 -20.37 -15.77
C TRP A 140 3.42 -19.49 -16.83
N THR A 141 3.16 -19.81 -18.10
CA THR A 141 3.73 -19.12 -19.25
C THR A 141 2.65 -18.32 -19.96
N TYR A 142 2.93 -17.05 -20.24
CA TYR A 142 2.10 -16.24 -21.15
C TYR A 142 2.21 -16.78 -22.58
N LEU A 143 1.08 -16.83 -23.29
CA LEU A 143 1.08 -17.12 -24.72
C LEU A 143 1.67 -15.94 -25.50
N GLN A 144 2.22 -16.22 -26.69
CA GLN A 144 2.69 -15.16 -27.59
C GLN A 144 1.55 -14.30 -28.16
N THR A 145 0.32 -14.84 -28.16
CA THR A 145 -0.88 -14.23 -28.72
C THR A 145 -1.63 -13.42 -27.67
N VAL A 146 -0.99 -12.38 -27.11
CA VAL A 146 -1.60 -11.37 -26.23
C VAL A 146 -1.63 -10.02 -26.95
N GLY A 147 -2.50 -9.10 -26.55
CA GLY A 147 -2.58 -7.82 -27.25
C GLY A 147 -3.68 -6.89 -26.80
N HIS A 148 -3.91 -5.87 -27.63
CA HIS A 148 -5.00 -4.90 -27.51
C HIS A 148 -6.15 -5.26 -28.42
N PHE A 149 -7.37 -4.91 -28.02
CA PHE A 149 -8.54 -5.01 -28.89
C PHE A 149 -8.62 -3.84 -29.87
N THR A 150 -9.39 -4.01 -30.95
CA THR A 150 -9.53 -2.99 -32.00
C THR A 150 -10.17 -1.70 -31.50
N HIS A 151 -11.15 -1.78 -30.60
CA HIS A 151 -11.86 -0.61 -30.07
C HIS A 151 -11.54 -0.34 -28.59
N GLY A 152 -10.29 -0.59 -28.18
CA GLY A 152 -9.79 -0.31 -26.83
C GLY A 152 -9.91 -1.49 -25.86
N GLY A 153 -9.08 -1.49 -24.81
CA GLY A 153 -8.91 -2.61 -23.89
C GLY A 153 -7.86 -3.63 -24.36
N SER A 154 -7.57 -4.61 -23.51
CA SER A 154 -6.51 -5.59 -23.74
C SER A 154 -6.88 -6.99 -23.26
N TYR A 155 -6.13 -7.98 -23.74
CA TYR A 155 -6.23 -9.36 -23.29
C TYR A 155 -4.87 -10.02 -23.13
N VAL A 156 -4.78 -10.88 -22.12
CA VAL A 156 -3.67 -11.80 -21.91
C VAL A 156 -4.18 -13.23 -21.83
N ALA A 157 -3.30 -14.18 -22.17
CA ALA A 157 -3.59 -15.60 -22.07
C ALA A 157 -2.38 -16.33 -21.49
N LEU A 158 -2.61 -17.22 -20.54
CA LEU A 158 -1.59 -17.99 -19.83
C LEU A 158 -1.94 -19.47 -19.81
N THR A 159 -0.90 -20.32 -19.75
CA THR A 159 -1.03 -21.77 -19.61
C THR A 159 -0.03 -22.31 -18.60
N ASP A 160 -0.41 -23.39 -17.92
CA ASP A 160 0.49 -24.17 -17.06
C ASP A 160 1.34 -25.18 -17.83
N GLU A 161 1.22 -25.22 -19.16
CA GLU A 161 1.84 -26.19 -20.06
C GLU A 161 1.40 -27.65 -19.79
N ARG A 162 0.31 -27.83 -19.03
CA ARG A 162 -0.30 -29.13 -18.69
C ARG A 162 -1.76 -29.22 -19.15
N GLY A 163 -2.19 -28.29 -19.99
CA GLY A 163 -3.50 -28.27 -20.64
C GLY A 163 -4.47 -27.25 -20.06
N ASN A 164 -4.12 -26.54 -18.98
CA ASN A 164 -4.95 -25.43 -18.51
C ASN A 164 -4.70 -24.18 -19.34
N LEU A 165 -5.78 -23.41 -19.52
CA LEU A 165 -5.79 -22.14 -20.21
C LEU A 165 -6.58 -21.13 -19.37
N THR A 166 -6.01 -19.95 -19.19
CA THR A 166 -6.66 -18.79 -18.59
C THR A 166 -6.49 -17.59 -19.53
N ILE A 167 -7.60 -16.95 -19.91
CA ILE A 167 -7.65 -15.73 -20.72
C ILE A 167 -8.26 -14.64 -19.85
N ILE A 168 -7.58 -13.51 -19.70
CA ILE A 168 -8.03 -12.38 -18.90
C ILE A 168 -8.16 -11.18 -19.83
N THR A 169 -9.31 -10.53 -19.82
CA THR A 169 -9.62 -9.38 -20.68
C THR A 169 -10.03 -8.19 -19.82
N GLU A 170 -9.68 -6.98 -20.25
CA GLU A 170 -10.11 -5.74 -19.63
C GLU A 170 -10.47 -4.69 -20.69
N THR A 171 -11.51 -3.90 -20.45
CA THR A 171 -11.99 -2.80 -21.33
C THR A 171 -12.09 -1.49 -20.56
N MET A 172 -11.13 -1.20 -19.71
CA MET A 172 -11.17 -0.03 -18.83
C MET A 172 -11.11 1.27 -19.64
N THR A 173 -12.06 2.18 -19.42
CA THR A 173 -12.05 3.51 -20.05
C THR A 173 -11.01 4.40 -19.40
N HIS A 174 -10.58 5.44 -20.13
CA HIS A 174 -9.56 6.36 -19.68
C HIS A 174 -9.89 6.98 -18.31
N ASP A 175 -11.03 7.68 -18.20
CA ASP A 175 -11.38 8.47 -17.01
C ASP A 175 -11.67 7.58 -15.78
N HIS A 176 -12.01 6.32 -16.00
CA HIS A 176 -12.31 5.34 -14.95
C HIS A 176 -11.12 4.44 -14.58
N SER A 177 -9.92 4.72 -15.11
CA SER A 177 -8.74 3.89 -14.83
C SER A 177 -7.43 4.68 -14.70
N VAL A 178 -7.54 5.96 -14.37
CA VAL A 178 -6.37 6.81 -14.13
C VAL A 178 -5.68 6.37 -12.85
N CYS A 179 -4.42 5.95 -12.97
CA CYS A 179 -3.54 5.75 -11.83
C CYS A 179 -2.92 7.09 -11.41
N ILE A 180 -2.44 7.21 -10.17
CA ILE A 180 -1.74 8.42 -9.73
C ILE A 180 -0.46 8.70 -10.54
N ARG A 181 0.19 7.65 -11.06
CA ARG A 181 1.46 7.71 -11.79
C ARG A 181 1.53 6.64 -12.88
N PRO A 182 2.14 6.94 -14.04
CA PRO A 182 2.37 8.28 -14.59
C PRO A 182 1.05 8.89 -15.10
N PRO A 183 1.06 10.16 -15.59
CA PRO A 183 -0.07 10.69 -16.35
C PRO A 183 -0.45 9.78 -17.51
N LEU A 184 -1.74 9.48 -17.63
CA LEU A 184 -2.29 8.60 -18.67
C LEU A 184 -2.70 9.44 -19.88
N PRO A 185 -2.15 9.19 -21.09
CA PRO A 185 -2.65 9.83 -22.30
C PRO A 185 -4.09 9.40 -22.61
N SER A 186 -4.88 10.30 -23.19
CA SER A 186 -6.26 10.00 -23.59
C SER A 186 -6.34 8.85 -24.60
N TYR A 187 -7.33 7.99 -24.44
CA TYR A 187 -7.69 6.93 -25.39
C TYR A 187 -9.19 6.63 -25.29
N ASP A 188 -9.74 6.07 -26.36
CA ASP A 188 -11.16 5.71 -26.43
C ASP A 188 -11.36 4.21 -26.26
N VAL A 189 -12.44 3.84 -25.59
CA VAL A 189 -12.93 2.46 -25.51
C VAL A 189 -14.41 2.45 -25.86
N THR A 190 -14.83 1.55 -26.73
CA THR A 190 -16.24 1.37 -27.08
C THR A 190 -16.62 -0.10 -27.03
N ALA A 191 -17.91 -0.37 -26.79
CA ALA A 191 -18.44 -1.72 -26.80
C ALA A 191 -18.13 -2.42 -28.13
N GLN A 192 -17.71 -3.69 -28.07
CA GLN A 192 -17.25 -4.44 -29.23
C GLN A 192 -17.50 -5.94 -29.08
N ASN A 193 -17.81 -6.59 -30.20
CA ASN A 193 -17.89 -8.04 -30.27
C ASN A 193 -16.49 -8.61 -30.54
N VAL A 194 -16.02 -9.48 -29.65
CA VAL A 194 -14.73 -10.15 -29.76
C VAL A 194 -14.96 -11.64 -30.01
N THR A 195 -14.24 -12.19 -30.97
CA THR A 195 -14.23 -13.64 -31.25
C THR A 195 -12.84 -14.19 -30.99
N PHE A 196 -12.76 -15.17 -30.10
CA PHE A 196 -11.53 -15.88 -29.78
C PHE A 196 -11.49 -17.21 -30.55
N HIS A 197 -10.39 -17.44 -31.26
CA HIS A 197 -10.11 -18.70 -31.96
C HIS A 197 -8.99 -19.46 -31.24
N LEU A 198 -9.36 -20.49 -30.48
CA LEU A 198 -8.45 -21.40 -29.81
C LEU A 198 -7.85 -22.36 -30.84
N LYS A 199 -6.52 -22.32 -30.97
CA LYS A 199 -5.75 -23.14 -31.92
C LYS A 199 -4.82 -24.10 -31.19
N GLY A 200 -4.21 -25.01 -31.95
CA GLY A 200 -3.24 -25.98 -31.43
C GLY A 200 -3.87 -26.90 -30.40
N THR A 201 -3.18 -27.13 -29.28
CA THR A 201 -3.65 -27.99 -28.19
C THR A 201 -4.91 -27.46 -27.50
N PHE A 202 -5.22 -26.17 -27.60
CA PHE A 202 -6.41 -25.56 -27.01
C PHE A 202 -7.67 -25.69 -27.88
N ALA A 203 -7.54 -26.13 -29.14
CA ALA A 203 -8.68 -26.28 -30.04
C ALA A 203 -9.69 -27.36 -29.59
N SER A 204 -9.27 -28.27 -28.71
CA SER A 204 -10.11 -29.32 -28.12
C SER A 204 -10.88 -28.88 -26.87
N ILE A 205 -10.60 -27.67 -26.34
CA ILE A 205 -11.38 -27.11 -25.23
C ILE A 205 -12.81 -26.91 -25.72
N SER A 206 -13.77 -27.46 -24.99
CA SER A 206 -15.20 -27.39 -25.32
C SER A 206 -15.99 -26.44 -24.41
N GLU A 207 -15.42 -26.03 -23.29
CA GLU A 207 -16.06 -25.17 -22.29
C GLU A 207 -15.00 -24.41 -21.48
N LEU A 208 -15.29 -23.14 -21.17
CA LEU A 208 -14.52 -22.30 -20.24
C LEU A 208 -15.44 -21.78 -19.13
N GLN A 209 -14.97 -21.81 -17.89
CA GLN A 209 -15.58 -21.09 -16.78
C GLN A 209 -15.42 -19.59 -17.02
N VAL A 210 -16.38 -18.79 -16.56
CA VAL A 210 -16.40 -17.34 -16.82
C VAL A 210 -16.60 -16.57 -15.52
N TRP A 211 -15.64 -15.72 -15.21
CA TRP A 211 -15.72 -14.75 -14.11
C TRP A 211 -15.81 -13.35 -14.67
N HIS A 212 -16.69 -12.53 -14.11
CA HIS A 212 -17.00 -11.21 -14.64
C HIS A 212 -17.03 -10.13 -13.54
N SER A 213 -16.41 -9.00 -13.83
CA SER A 213 -16.57 -7.74 -13.11
C SER A 213 -17.01 -6.63 -14.06
N LYS A 214 -18.01 -5.85 -13.66
CA LYS A 214 -18.49 -4.62 -14.30
C LYS A 214 -18.42 -3.48 -13.30
N PHE A 215 -17.68 -2.43 -13.63
CA PHE A 215 -17.76 -1.18 -12.87
C PHE A 215 -18.96 -0.36 -13.37
N ASP A 216 -19.82 0.09 -12.46
CA ASP A 216 -20.94 0.98 -12.81
C ASP A 216 -20.73 2.35 -12.15
N PHE A 217 -20.12 3.26 -12.90
CA PHE A 217 -19.89 4.64 -12.47
C PHE A 217 -21.14 5.53 -12.55
N LYS A 218 -22.21 5.09 -13.21
CA LYS A 218 -23.46 5.87 -13.34
C LYS A 218 -24.34 5.72 -12.11
N THR A 219 -24.49 4.48 -11.61
CA THR A 219 -25.35 4.18 -10.44
C THR A 219 -24.57 3.85 -9.18
N ASN A 220 -23.25 3.71 -9.29
CA ASN A 220 -22.34 3.25 -8.23
C ASN A 220 -22.71 1.85 -7.67
N LYS A 221 -23.26 0.98 -8.53
CA LYS A 221 -23.64 -0.41 -8.22
C LYS A 221 -22.81 -1.40 -9.03
N SER A 222 -21.50 -1.33 -8.86
CA SER A 222 -20.57 -2.25 -9.52
C SER A 222 -20.85 -3.70 -9.15
N VAL A 223 -20.70 -4.57 -10.13
CA VAL A 223 -20.82 -6.02 -9.99
C VAL A 223 -19.41 -6.59 -10.09
N LEU A 224 -18.87 -7.16 -9.02
CA LEU A 224 -17.47 -7.59 -8.99
C LEU A 224 -17.35 -9.11 -8.78
N PHE A 225 -16.45 -9.73 -9.55
CA PHE A 225 -16.04 -11.13 -9.46
C PHE A 225 -17.19 -12.15 -9.38
N GLN A 226 -18.19 -11.98 -10.23
CA GLN A 226 -19.30 -12.92 -10.35
C GLN A 226 -18.91 -14.10 -11.23
N ASN A 227 -19.11 -15.32 -10.73
CA ASN A 227 -19.09 -16.53 -11.54
C ASN A 227 -20.38 -16.59 -12.35
N ILE A 228 -20.29 -16.44 -13.67
CA ILE A 228 -21.43 -16.47 -14.58
C ILE A 228 -21.44 -17.78 -15.37
N LYS A 229 -22.43 -17.94 -16.24
CA LYS A 229 -22.61 -19.18 -17.01
C LYS A 229 -21.34 -19.50 -17.83
N PRO A 230 -20.80 -20.73 -17.75
CA PRO A 230 -19.70 -21.17 -18.60
C PRO A 230 -20.00 -20.96 -20.08
N ILE A 231 -18.97 -20.58 -20.84
CA ILE A 231 -19.08 -20.38 -22.29
C ILE A 231 -18.68 -21.66 -23.02
N LYS A 232 -19.52 -22.07 -23.98
CA LYS A 232 -19.23 -23.22 -24.84
C LYS A 232 -18.29 -22.78 -25.95
N VAL A 233 -17.28 -23.58 -26.19
CA VAL A 233 -16.36 -23.41 -27.32
C VAL A 233 -16.78 -24.40 -28.39
N THR A 234 -17.15 -23.89 -29.56
CA THR A 234 -17.61 -24.71 -30.70
C THR A 234 -16.60 -24.55 -31.83
N GLU A 235 -16.11 -25.67 -32.36
CA GLU A 235 -15.09 -25.68 -33.42
C GLU A 235 -13.85 -24.83 -33.06
N GLY A 236 -13.44 -24.88 -31.79
CA GLY A 236 -12.31 -24.10 -31.27
C GLY A 236 -12.56 -22.59 -31.21
N SER A 237 -13.82 -22.12 -31.27
CA SER A 237 -14.15 -20.71 -31.26
C SER A 237 -15.25 -20.36 -30.27
N PHE A 238 -15.20 -19.14 -29.73
CA PHE A 238 -16.30 -18.52 -29.00
C PHE A 238 -16.30 -16.99 -29.20
N SER A 239 -17.46 -16.36 -29.00
CA SER A 239 -17.62 -14.91 -29.11
C SER A 239 -18.26 -14.34 -27.86
N ILE A 240 -17.92 -13.10 -27.53
CA ILE A 240 -18.51 -12.33 -26.44
C ILE A 240 -18.64 -10.87 -26.85
N GLU A 241 -19.73 -10.24 -26.42
CA GLU A 241 -19.89 -8.79 -26.47
C GLU A 241 -19.23 -8.21 -25.21
N LEU A 242 -18.20 -7.40 -25.40
CA LEU A 242 -17.55 -6.68 -24.32
C LEU A 242 -18.08 -5.25 -24.32
N ASP A 243 -18.63 -4.81 -23.19
CA ASP A 243 -18.95 -3.40 -22.97
C ASP A 243 -17.76 -2.71 -22.27
N VAL A 244 -17.84 -1.41 -22.05
CA VAL A 244 -16.79 -0.63 -21.40
C VAL A 244 -16.70 -0.91 -19.89
N ASP A 245 -15.52 -0.73 -19.30
CA ASP A 245 -15.27 -0.94 -17.86
C ASP A 245 -15.62 -2.36 -17.36
N GLU A 246 -15.29 -3.37 -18.17
CA GLU A 246 -15.47 -4.79 -17.85
C GLU A 246 -14.15 -5.53 -17.70
N VAL A 247 -14.15 -6.54 -16.83
CA VAL A 247 -13.08 -7.54 -16.73
C VAL A 247 -13.71 -8.91 -16.81
N TYR A 248 -13.21 -9.74 -17.75
CA TYR A 248 -13.57 -11.15 -17.82
C TYR A 248 -12.35 -12.03 -17.63
N THR A 249 -12.53 -13.13 -16.91
CA THR A 249 -11.61 -14.28 -16.93
C THR A 249 -12.32 -15.50 -17.49
N PHE A 250 -11.80 -16.03 -18.60
CA PHE A 250 -12.20 -17.29 -19.20
C PHE A 250 -11.16 -18.35 -18.87
N THR A 251 -11.53 -19.44 -18.23
CA THR A 251 -10.53 -20.41 -17.77
C THR A 251 -11.02 -21.85 -17.75
N THR A 252 -10.11 -22.80 -17.94
CA THR A 252 -10.36 -24.22 -17.69
C THR A 252 -10.30 -24.57 -16.20
N VAL A 253 -9.71 -23.69 -15.38
CA VAL A 253 -9.54 -23.86 -13.93
C VAL A 253 -10.90 -23.72 -13.23
N ARG A 254 -11.27 -24.70 -12.38
CA ARG A 254 -12.62 -24.83 -11.82
C ARG A 254 -12.75 -24.47 -10.32
N ASN A 255 -11.65 -24.21 -9.64
CA ASN A 255 -11.60 -23.96 -8.19
C ASN A 255 -11.65 -22.47 -7.81
N GLY A 256 -12.03 -21.59 -8.75
CA GLY A 256 -12.28 -20.18 -8.44
C GLY A 256 -13.42 -20.01 -7.44
N GLN A 257 -13.29 -19.03 -6.54
CA GLN A 257 -14.29 -18.73 -5.53
C GLN A 257 -14.29 -17.25 -5.17
N ARG A 258 -15.48 -16.63 -5.13
CA ARG A 258 -15.67 -15.36 -4.45
C ARG A 258 -15.83 -15.61 -2.95
N GLY A 259 -14.75 -15.43 -2.19
CA GLY A 259 -14.77 -15.56 -0.72
C GLY A 259 -15.81 -14.61 -0.10
N SER A 260 -16.48 -15.05 0.96
CA SER A 260 -17.48 -14.25 1.65
C SER A 260 -17.43 -14.56 3.14
N TYR A 261 -17.51 -13.49 3.93
CA TYR A 261 -17.62 -13.50 5.39
C TYR A 261 -18.80 -12.60 5.80
N PRO A 262 -19.30 -12.71 7.03
CA PRO A 262 -20.28 -11.77 7.56
C PRO A 262 -19.81 -10.32 7.43
N ASP A 263 -20.74 -9.39 7.28
CA ASP A 263 -20.42 -7.97 7.22
C ASP A 263 -19.66 -7.54 8.50
N PRO A 264 -18.59 -6.73 8.36
CA PRO A 264 -17.87 -6.23 9.52
C PRO A 264 -18.73 -5.26 10.33
N PRO A 265 -18.34 -4.96 11.58
CA PRO A 265 -18.94 -3.88 12.35
C PRO A 265 -18.96 -2.56 11.55
N PRO A 266 -19.94 -1.67 11.79
CA PRO A 266 -19.98 -0.37 11.15
C PRO A 266 -18.77 0.47 11.54
N SER A 267 -18.33 1.35 10.62
CA SER A 267 -17.26 2.32 10.89
C SER A 267 -17.61 3.20 12.09
N ALA A 268 -16.60 3.51 12.90
CA ALA A 268 -16.72 4.39 14.06
C ALA A 268 -15.46 5.25 14.21
N PRO A 269 -15.58 6.52 14.66
CA PRO A 269 -14.43 7.36 14.92
C PRO A 269 -13.58 6.79 16.06
N PHE A 270 -12.34 7.25 16.17
CA PHE A 270 -11.46 6.88 17.27
C PHE A 270 -12.13 7.20 18.63
N PRO A 271 -11.94 6.36 19.67
CA PRO A 271 -12.53 6.59 20.98
C PRO A 271 -12.28 8.00 21.53
N LYS A 272 -13.35 8.74 21.88
CA LYS A 272 -13.26 10.10 22.45
C LYS A 272 -12.48 10.16 23.77
N SER A 273 -12.40 9.04 24.48
CA SER A 273 -11.59 8.86 25.67
C SER A 273 -10.74 7.62 25.43
N TYR A 274 -9.41 7.80 25.45
CA TYR A 274 -8.44 6.75 25.26
C TYR A 274 -7.40 6.83 26.37
N LYS A 275 -7.00 5.68 26.89
CA LYS A 275 -5.93 5.55 27.87
C LYS A 275 -5.15 4.27 27.55
N ASP A 276 -3.84 4.37 27.64
CA ASP A 276 -2.91 3.24 27.61
C ASP A 276 -1.93 3.47 28.75
N ASP A 277 -1.78 2.49 29.63
CA ASP A 277 -0.76 2.50 30.71
C ASP A 277 0.48 1.69 30.33
N PHE A 278 0.49 1.12 29.13
CA PHE A 278 1.55 0.30 28.56
C PHE A 278 1.87 -0.96 29.38
N ASP A 279 1.00 -1.34 30.32
CA ASP A 279 1.18 -2.54 31.14
C ASP A 279 0.75 -3.78 30.35
N VAL A 280 1.72 -4.37 29.65
CA VAL A 280 1.55 -5.57 28.84
C VAL A 280 2.29 -6.74 29.45
N SER A 281 1.87 -7.96 29.11
CA SER A 281 2.61 -9.18 29.51
C SER A 281 4.07 -9.09 29.10
N GLU A 282 4.97 -9.77 29.83
CA GLU A 282 6.43 -9.80 29.54
C GLU A 282 6.78 -10.14 28.07
N HIS A 283 5.85 -10.74 27.32
CA HIS A 283 5.96 -11.05 25.91
C HIS A 283 4.78 -10.47 25.11
N PRO A 284 4.78 -9.16 24.78
CA PRO A 284 3.74 -8.61 23.92
C PRO A 284 3.87 -9.21 22.51
N TYR A 285 2.74 -9.39 21.82
CA TYR A 285 2.74 -9.94 20.45
C TYR A 285 3.43 -9.01 19.44
N PHE A 286 3.44 -7.70 19.72
CA PHE A 286 4.09 -6.65 18.94
C PHE A 286 5.00 -5.82 19.85
N SER A 287 6.04 -5.21 19.29
CA SER A 287 7.02 -4.43 20.04
C SER A 287 6.54 -3.04 20.43
N GLU A 288 5.51 -2.50 19.77
CA GLU A 288 4.97 -1.15 19.98
C GLU A 288 3.51 -1.21 20.45
N ALA A 289 3.09 -0.18 21.21
CA ALA A 289 1.71 -0.05 21.67
C ALA A 289 0.73 0.19 20.52
N PRO A 290 -0.50 -0.37 20.58
CA PRO A 290 -1.45 -0.23 19.49
C PRO A 290 -1.84 1.23 19.25
N ASN A 291 -2.15 1.54 17.99
CA ASN A 291 -2.62 2.86 17.51
C ASN A 291 -1.59 3.99 17.53
N PHE A 292 -0.47 3.86 18.24
CA PHE A 292 0.68 4.75 18.06
C PHE A 292 1.28 4.48 16.68
N ALA A 293 1.56 5.56 15.95
CA ALA A 293 2.13 5.51 14.63
C ALA A 293 3.34 6.44 14.58
N ASP A 294 4.52 5.85 14.64
CA ASP A 294 5.79 6.57 14.59
C ASP A 294 6.00 7.27 13.24
N GLN A 295 6.20 8.59 13.28
CA GLN A 295 6.45 9.41 12.08
C GLN A 295 7.91 9.84 11.96
N THR A 296 8.65 9.81 13.08
CA THR A 296 10.11 9.98 13.16
C THR A 296 10.59 9.39 14.50
N GLY A 297 11.67 8.61 14.50
CA GLY A 297 12.08 7.82 15.67
C GLY A 297 11.39 6.46 15.71
N VAL A 298 11.65 5.69 16.77
CA VAL A 298 10.99 4.40 17.03
C VAL A 298 10.67 4.32 18.52
N PHE A 299 9.42 3.98 18.84
CA PHE A 299 8.88 3.87 20.19
C PHE A 299 8.51 2.41 20.47
N GLU A 300 9.05 1.85 21.54
CA GLU A 300 8.86 0.43 21.88
C GLU A 300 8.35 0.28 23.31
N TYR A 301 7.60 -0.80 23.58
CA TYR A 301 7.34 -1.25 24.94
C TYR A 301 8.67 -1.44 25.67
N PHE A 302 8.76 -0.90 26.88
CA PHE A 302 9.95 -0.97 27.70
C PHE A 302 9.62 -1.34 29.13
N THR A 303 10.23 -2.43 29.60
CA THR A 303 10.15 -2.89 30.98
C THR A 303 11.41 -2.48 31.76
N ASN A 304 11.26 -1.58 32.72
CA ASN A 304 12.34 -1.20 33.63
C ASN A 304 12.47 -2.19 34.79
N GLN A 305 13.36 -3.17 34.65
CA GLN A 305 13.60 -4.17 35.71
C GLN A 305 14.28 -3.62 36.97
N THR A 306 14.81 -2.38 36.91
CA THR A 306 15.57 -1.78 38.02
C THR A 306 14.75 -0.85 38.91
N ASP A 307 13.52 -0.53 38.50
CA ASP A 307 12.60 0.32 39.25
C ASP A 307 11.28 -0.42 39.47
N PRO A 308 11.01 -0.99 40.68
CA PRO A 308 9.74 -1.64 40.99
C PRO A 308 8.61 -0.63 41.27
N GLY A 309 8.82 0.65 40.97
CA GLY A 309 7.85 1.74 41.16
C GLY A 309 6.71 1.73 40.14
N PRO A 310 5.95 2.84 40.04
CA PRO A 310 4.74 2.91 39.20
C PRO A 310 5.02 2.90 37.68
N HIS A 311 6.29 2.94 37.26
CA HIS A 311 6.70 3.02 35.85
C HIS A 311 7.55 1.82 35.41
N VAL A 312 7.19 0.60 35.86
CA VAL A 312 7.82 -0.64 35.41
C VAL A 312 7.60 -0.86 33.92
N SER A 313 6.38 -0.65 33.43
CA SER A 313 5.99 -0.82 32.03
C SER A 313 5.75 0.57 31.40
N THR A 314 6.42 0.87 30.29
CA THR A 314 6.43 2.19 29.65
C THR A 314 6.53 2.08 28.13
N LEU A 315 6.33 3.18 27.42
CA LEU A 315 6.67 3.33 26.00
C LEU A 315 7.92 4.22 25.88
N ARG A 316 8.97 3.73 25.21
CA ARG A 316 10.29 4.38 25.17
C ARG A 316 10.75 4.62 23.73
N GLN A 317 11.21 5.84 23.46
CA GLN A 317 11.90 6.18 22.21
C GLN A 317 13.32 5.60 22.23
N VAL A 318 13.67 4.71 21.30
CA VAL A 318 14.93 3.92 21.34
C VAL A 318 16.02 4.37 20.36
N VAL A 319 15.70 5.21 19.38
CA VAL A 319 16.63 5.77 18.40
C VAL A 319 17.47 6.88 19.03
N THR A 320 18.77 6.65 19.10
CA THR A 320 19.76 7.59 19.67
C THR A 320 20.54 8.39 18.63
N GLN A 321 20.42 8.02 17.35
CA GLN A 321 21.09 8.67 16.23
C GLN A 321 20.17 8.72 15.01
N ARG A 322 20.28 9.79 14.22
CA ARG A 322 19.50 9.92 12.99
C ARG A 322 19.87 8.79 12.01
N PRO A 323 18.90 8.06 11.44
CA PRO A 323 19.19 6.99 10.49
C PRO A 323 19.68 7.54 9.14
N VAL A 324 20.14 6.65 8.26
CA VAL A 324 20.25 6.95 6.83
C VAL A 324 18.83 7.05 6.27
N THR A 325 18.38 8.26 5.99
CA THR A 325 16.96 8.54 5.75
C THR A 325 16.54 8.33 4.30
N TRP A 326 15.38 7.71 4.09
CA TRP A 326 14.72 7.62 2.77
C TRP A 326 13.88 8.88 2.47
N VAL A 327 13.21 9.43 3.48
CA VAL A 327 12.48 10.71 3.41
C VAL A 327 13.18 11.81 4.21
N ALA A 328 12.57 12.98 4.30
CA ALA A 328 13.01 14.06 5.17
C ALA A 328 12.42 13.90 6.58
N ASP A 329 12.84 12.88 7.34
CA ASP A 329 12.42 12.67 8.75
C ASP A 329 12.60 13.95 9.58
N ALA A 330 11.75 14.22 10.56
CA ALA A 330 11.89 15.39 11.42
C ALA A 330 13.21 15.39 12.22
N ASP A 331 13.59 16.55 12.76
CA ASP A 331 14.76 16.64 13.64
C ASP A 331 14.43 16.17 15.07
N GLN A 332 13.13 16.16 15.41
CA GLN A 332 12.58 15.64 16.66
C GLN A 332 11.76 14.38 16.38
N THR A 333 11.84 13.40 17.28
CA THR A 333 11.01 12.18 17.20
C THR A 333 9.56 12.47 17.59
N ILE A 334 8.62 11.79 16.94
CA ILE A 334 7.18 11.97 17.16
C ILE A 334 6.42 10.70 16.76
N SER A 335 5.50 10.27 17.63
CA SER A 335 4.47 9.28 17.34
C SER A 335 3.10 9.94 17.44
N VAL A 336 2.20 9.63 16.50
CA VAL A 336 0.85 10.19 16.44
C VAL A 336 -0.21 9.14 16.74
N ILE A 337 -1.32 9.56 17.33
CA ILE A 337 -2.44 8.69 17.71
C ILE A 337 -3.75 9.47 17.68
N GLY A 338 -4.86 8.79 17.38
CA GLY A 338 -6.21 9.30 17.62
C GLY A 338 -6.98 9.64 16.35
N ASP A 339 -7.83 10.66 16.44
CA ASP A 339 -8.64 11.15 15.33
C ASP A 339 -8.11 12.51 14.84
N TYR A 340 -7.81 12.59 13.53
CA TYR A 340 -7.34 13.82 12.89
C TYR A 340 -8.34 14.98 12.99
N GLN A 341 -9.64 14.68 13.11
CA GLN A 341 -10.71 15.68 13.18
C GLN A 341 -10.86 16.33 14.57
N TRP A 342 -10.11 15.86 15.57
CA TRP A 342 -10.23 16.39 16.92
C TRP A 342 -9.75 17.85 17.03
N GLN A 343 -10.61 18.69 17.62
CA GLN A 343 -10.33 20.10 17.87
C GLN A 343 -10.14 20.35 19.36
N ASP A 344 -11.14 20.04 20.18
CA ASP A 344 -11.08 20.23 21.64
C ASP A 344 -10.51 18.99 22.31
N LEU A 345 -9.34 19.13 22.93
CA LEU A 345 -8.53 18.01 23.40
C LEU A 345 -7.89 18.31 24.75
N MET A 346 -7.83 17.27 25.58
CA MET A 346 -6.94 17.19 26.73
C MET A 346 -6.06 15.95 26.55
N VAL A 347 -4.75 16.16 26.45
CA VAL A 347 -3.76 15.07 26.45
C VAL A 347 -2.99 15.15 27.77
N SER A 348 -2.79 14.00 28.41
CA SER A 348 -1.95 13.89 29.59
C SER A 348 -1.04 12.67 29.44
N CYS A 349 0.24 12.81 29.81
CA CYS A 349 1.22 11.74 29.73
C CYS A 349 2.26 11.89 30.83
N ASP A 350 2.67 10.78 31.43
CA ASP A 350 3.84 10.74 32.30
C ASP A 350 5.10 10.64 31.43
N ILE A 351 6.04 11.56 31.64
CA ILE A 351 7.24 11.68 30.84
C ILE A 351 8.50 11.47 31.68
N TYR A 352 9.55 11.01 31.01
CA TYR A 352 10.86 10.79 31.60
C TYR A 352 11.95 11.21 30.61
N MET A 353 12.87 12.06 31.05
CA MET A 353 14.00 12.52 30.24
C MET A 353 15.29 11.83 30.70
N GLU A 354 15.91 11.03 29.84
CA GLU A 354 17.12 10.29 30.20
C GLU A 354 18.40 11.12 30.13
N SER A 355 18.52 11.94 29.09
CA SER A 355 19.70 12.76 28.81
C SER A 355 19.78 13.95 29.77
N VAL A 356 20.89 14.02 30.50
CA VAL A 356 21.17 15.13 31.43
C VAL A 356 21.51 16.40 30.64
N HIS A 357 20.94 17.54 31.05
CA HIS A 357 21.10 18.88 30.45
C HIS A 357 20.50 19.09 29.05
N THR A 358 20.64 18.14 28.13
CA THR A 358 20.16 18.27 26.74
C THR A 358 18.84 17.56 26.46
N GLY A 359 18.32 16.80 27.44
CA GLY A 359 17.05 16.10 27.31
C GLY A 359 15.88 17.06 27.11
N GLY A 360 14.98 16.70 26.21
CA GLY A 360 13.71 17.39 25.99
C GLY A 360 12.66 16.42 25.49
N VAL A 361 11.43 16.61 25.94
CA VAL A 361 10.26 15.81 25.56
C VAL A 361 9.07 16.73 25.39
N PHE A 362 8.06 16.30 24.63
CA PHE A 362 6.84 17.06 24.44
C PHE A 362 5.61 16.17 24.37
N ILE A 363 4.46 16.76 24.68
CA ILE A 363 3.15 16.28 24.26
C ILE A 363 2.54 17.30 23.29
N ALA A 364 1.72 16.83 22.35
CA ALA A 364 1.14 17.70 21.33
C ALA A 364 -0.31 17.35 21.01
N VAL A 365 -1.04 18.34 20.50
CA VAL A 365 -2.40 18.18 19.98
C VAL A 365 -2.54 18.89 18.63
N ARG A 366 -3.55 18.49 17.84
CA ARG A 366 -3.83 19.05 16.51
C ARG A 366 -2.64 18.96 15.54
N VAL A 367 -1.84 17.90 15.66
CA VAL A 367 -0.72 17.60 14.76
C VAL A 367 -1.29 17.32 13.38
N ASN A 368 -1.03 18.20 12.40
CA ASN A 368 -1.82 18.23 11.17
C ASN A 368 -1.17 17.53 9.96
N LYS A 369 0.07 17.05 10.09
CA LYS A 369 0.80 16.32 9.05
C LYS A 369 1.69 15.23 9.64
N GLY A 370 1.85 14.14 8.88
CA GLY A 370 2.77 13.03 9.16
C GLY A 370 3.42 12.49 7.88
N GLY A 371 3.96 11.28 7.94
CA GLY A 371 4.67 10.62 6.85
C GLY A 371 5.87 11.41 6.35
N GLY A 372 6.14 11.35 5.04
CA GLY A 372 7.29 12.04 4.42
C GLY A 372 7.29 13.57 4.53
N VAL A 373 6.21 14.19 5.03
CA VAL A 373 6.07 15.64 5.23
C VAL A 373 5.98 16.06 6.70
N VAL A 374 6.29 15.14 7.63
CA VAL A 374 6.24 15.35 9.08
C VAL A 374 7.02 16.59 9.55
N ARG A 375 8.14 16.93 8.90
CA ARG A 375 8.92 18.17 9.17
C ARG A 375 8.12 19.46 9.10
N SER A 376 7.03 19.47 8.32
CA SER A 376 6.18 20.64 8.10
C SER A 376 4.94 20.66 8.98
N THR A 377 4.83 19.72 9.93
CA THR A 377 3.65 19.59 10.79
C THR A 377 3.49 20.80 11.70
N ARG A 378 2.23 21.21 11.84
CA ARG A 378 1.77 22.26 12.75
C ARG A 378 0.85 21.62 13.78
N GLY A 379 0.67 22.30 14.91
CA GLY A 379 -0.14 21.85 16.03
C GLY A 379 0.09 22.76 17.23
N VAL A 380 -0.15 22.24 18.43
CA VAL A 380 0.26 22.88 19.67
C VAL A 380 1.14 21.90 20.41
N PHE A 381 2.41 22.22 20.57
CA PHE A 381 3.42 21.34 21.17
C PHE A 381 3.86 21.95 22.50
N LEU A 382 3.69 21.20 23.60
CA LEU A 382 4.18 21.57 24.93
C LEU A 382 5.48 20.80 25.21
N TRP A 383 6.59 21.50 25.16
CA TRP A 383 7.94 20.99 25.39
C TRP A 383 8.37 21.27 26.82
N VAL A 384 9.03 20.30 27.46
CA VAL A 384 9.80 20.51 28.69
C VAL A 384 11.21 19.98 28.53
N TYR A 385 12.16 20.65 29.18
CA TYR A 385 13.57 20.38 29.02
C TYR A 385 14.25 20.03 30.35
N ALA A 386 15.36 19.30 30.28
CA ALA A 386 16.14 18.87 31.42
C ALA A 386 16.88 20.03 32.12
N ASP A 387 16.94 21.21 31.52
CA ASP A 387 17.51 22.44 32.08
C ASP A 387 16.51 23.25 32.94
N GLY A 388 15.27 22.78 33.07
CA GLY A 388 14.24 23.43 33.88
C GLY A 388 13.40 24.46 33.13
N THR A 389 13.45 24.47 31.79
CA THR A 389 12.61 25.33 30.94
C THR A 389 11.47 24.58 30.25
N TYR A 390 10.46 25.31 29.78
CA TYR A 390 9.43 24.82 28.86
C TYR A 390 9.25 25.76 27.67
N LYS A 391 8.70 25.23 26.58
CA LYS A 391 8.21 25.99 25.42
C LYS A 391 6.85 25.47 25.00
N VAL A 392 6.02 26.36 24.45
CA VAL A 392 4.83 26.02 23.68
C VAL A 392 5.06 26.52 22.27
N THR A 393 5.00 25.65 21.27
CA THR A 393 5.25 26.02 19.87
C THR A 393 4.06 25.65 18.99
N ASN A 394 3.94 26.30 17.83
CA ASN A 394 2.92 25.94 16.84
C ASN A 394 3.41 24.90 15.81
N ASP A 395 4.68 24.52 15.90
CA ASP A 395 5.34 23.65 14.96
C ASP A 395 6.39 22.75 15.60
N LEU A 396 6.61 21.59 14.97
CA LEU A 396 7.53 20.57 15.47
C LEU A 396 8.99 21.04 15.50
N ASN A 397 9.41 21.86 14.53
CA ASN A 397 10.77 22.40 14.47
C ASN A 397 11.04 23.45 15.56
N GLY A 398 10.00 23.88 16.29
CA GLY A 398 10.11 24.86 17.36
C GLY A 398 10.51 26.27 16.92
N MET A 399 10.19 26.64 15.67
CA MET A 399 10.52 27.98 15.13
C MET A 399 9.53 29.04 15.62
N THR A 400 8.26 28.69 15.83
CA THR A 400 7.25 29.64 16.27
C THR A 400 6.87 29.37 17.73
N VAL A 401 7.47 30.12 18.63
CA VAL A 401 7.21 30.05 20.07
C VAL A 401 5.97 30.87 20.42
N LEU A 402 4.97 30.23 21.03
CA LEU A 402 3.74 30.83 21.54
C LEU A 402 3.88 31.26 23.01
N ALA A 403 4.62 30.47 23.80
CA ALA A 403 4.95 30.76 25.18
C ALA A 403 6.24 30.02 25.58
N GLU A 404 6.98 30.55 26.54
CA GLU A 404 8.14 29.89 27.13
C GLU A 404 8.37 30.37 28.57
N GLY A 405 9.09 29.60 29.36
CA GLY A 405 9.36 29.96 30.76
C GLY A 405 10.08 28.86 31.53
N LEU A 406 10.05 28.97 32.86
CA LEU A 406 10.61 27.97 33.76
C LEU A 406 9.57 26.91 34.13
N SER A 407 9.94 25.65 34.00
CA SER A 407 9.14 24.48 34.41
C SER A 407 9.67 23.83 35.70
N GLY A 408 10.96 24.01 36.01
CA GLY A 408 11.63 23.29 37.10
C GLY A 408 11.88 21.80 36.83
N THR A 409 11.66 21.34 35.59
CA THR A 409 11.93 19.95 35.18
C THR A 409 13.42 19.65 35.14
N ARG A 410 13.79 18.39 35.35
CA ARG A 410 15.17 17.90 35.23
C ARG A 410 15.20 16.48 34.70
N ALA A 411 16.34 16.05 34.16
CA ALA A 411 16.53 14.67 33.74
C ALA A 411 16.38 13.67 34.90
N ARG A 412 16.03 12.42 34.55
CA ARG A 412 15.90 11.25 35.43
C ARG A 412 14.87 11.40 36.54
N VAL A 413 13.80 12.13 36.25
CA VAL A 413 12.64 12.30 37.13
C VAL A 413 11.38 12.21 36.28
N TRP A 414 10.37 11.52 36.81
CA TRP A 414 9.05 11.43 36.20
C TRP A 414 8.23 12.70 36.46
N TYR A 415 7.54 13.19 35.43
CA TYR A 415 6.59 14.30 35.52
C TYR A 415 5.32 13.95 34.75
N THR A 416 4.17 14.41 35.21
CA THR A 416 2.94 14.37 34.43
C THR A 416 2.77 15.69 33.67
N LEU A 417 2.75 15.63 32.34
CA LEU A 417 2.37 16.77 31.51
C LEU A 417 0.89 16.70 31.15
N THR A 418 0.20 17.83 31.18
CA THR A 418 -1.19 17.95 30.72
C THR A 418 -1.32 19.16 29.81
N LEU A 419 -1.82 18.95 28.59
CA LEU A 419 -2.09 19.98 27.59
C LEU A 419 -3.58 19.97 27.26
N THR A 420 -4.25 21.10 27.52
CA THR A 420 -5.67 21.31 27.16
C THR A 420 -5.77 22.40 26.12
N VAL A 421 -6.44 22.12 25.00
CA VAL A 421 -6.73 23.08 23.95
C VAL A 421 -8.23 23.08 23.66
N LYS A 422 -8.83 24.26 23.62
CA LYS A 422 -10.23 24.48 23.27
C LYS A 422 -10.32 25.52 22.14
N VAL A 423 -11.21 25.33 21.19
CA VAL A 423 -11.59 26.38 20.24
C VAL A 423 -12.28 27.50 21.01
N CYS A 424 -11.83 28.74 20.80
CA CYS A 424 -12.45 29.94 21.38
C CYS A 424 -13.72 30.35 20.64
#